data_AF-A0A4R5HDU7-F1
#
_entry.id   AF-A0A4R5HDU7-F1
#
_cell.length_a   1.000
_cell.length_b   1.000
_cell.length_c   1.000
_cell.angle_alpha   90.00
_cell.angle_beta   90.00
_cell.angle_gamma   90.00
#
_symmetry.space_group_name_H-M   'P 1'
#
loop_
_entity.id
_entity.type
_entity.pdbx_description
1 polymer ?
#
loop_
_entity_poly.entity_id
_entity_poly.type
_entity_poly.pdbx_seq_one_letter_code
_entity_poly.pdbx_strand_id
1 'polypeptide(L)'
;MNRLKQLQRSSLALCCTLLFACESTDLNAAPTSKAHTSETQATSLTVTTWNTEHLAYPLTDGCRPRSSEELARLKAYVESLDSDIVGLQEVASVEAVQQLFPKKDWTVYLSERPDNEPYTCRDSGANSTQQKVAFAVRNNQKVVGSKSLSEFALDRRGLRYGLELTIDTPSGNMTLLNVHMKSGCFVDDYTRSDTDACQTLAKQVVFLDQWVEQKESQKTPYMILGDFNHRLSAPYNKLTRTLSNNSDNSASNLYNTTEDLIGCHPYYPAPIDHIFVGNMPESGLEFNAKTHHYENMEPDAMLSDHCATSVEIAQQQFSLDNSVKWQTQSAEYRFLTTSVYNRATEALKKVEPANNWVVVMDVDETVLDNSAYQVGLNLTGKGYSPATWEQWVVSEKAVLVPGVKQFIDAVLSKGGKLGLVTNRGRHLDKHTWANLKALGIPVSTENTCLLGRVDEDKSAIDGASIKNDKDLRRQQISNGTASCFHPTKGRHTDFPKQSIVMQVGDNIEDFSGVLQEHADVNNLVEQKYQLFLLPNPMYGSW
;
A
#
# COMPACT_ATOMS: atom_id res chain seq x y z
N MET A 1 -54.77 56.17 -9.44
CA MET A 1 -55.28 57.08 -8.39
C MET A 1 -54.16 57.32 -7.40
N ASN A 2 -53.74 58.60 -7.33
CA ASN A 2 -52.94 59.34 -6.32
C ASN A 2 -52.27 58.58 -5.15
N ARG A 3 -51.08 58.92 -4.63
CA ARG A 3 -49.96 59.87 -4.88
C ARG A 3 -48.87 59.38 -3.90
N LEU A 4 -47.63 59.10 -4.33
CA LEU A 4 -46.45 59.99 -4.30
C LEU A 4 -46.15 60.74 -2.98
N LYS A 5 -44.86 60.60 -2.59
CA LYS A 5 -43.95 61.57 -1.94
C LYS A 5 -43.92 61.65 -0.40
N GLN A 6 -42.82 61.92 0.32
CA GLN A 6 -41.37 62.10 0.06
C GLN A 6 -40.73 62.59 1.40
N LEU A 7 -39.39 62.58 1.47
CA LEU A 7 -38.47 63.41 2.30
C LEU A 7 -38.09 62.98 3.74
N GLN A 8 -36.83 62.53 3.83
CA GLN A 8 -35.68 63.17 4.53
C GLN A 8 -35.92 63.89 5.86
N ARG A 9 -35.08 63.57 6.86
CA ARG A 9 -34.26 64.56 7.58
C ARG A 9 -33.08 63.89 8.32
N SER A 10 -31.90 64.42 8.03
CA SER A 10 -30.63 64.19 8.71
C SER A 10 -30.52 65.05 9.97
N SER A 11 -29.57 64.67 10.84
CA SER A 11 -28.77 65.47 11.80
C SER A 11 -28.80 64.86 13.21
N LEU A 12 -27.81 64.97 14.10
CA LEU A 12 -26.36 65.22 14.12
C LEU A 12 -26.05 65.33 15.64
N ALA A 13 -24.89 64.84 16.11
CA ALA A 13 -24.20 65.29 17.34
C ALA A 13 -24.85 64.87 18.69
N LEU A 14 -24.17 64.63 19.82
CA LEU A 14 -22.76 64.59 20.21
C LEU A 14 -22.68 63.98 21.63
N CYS A 15 -21.59 63.26 21.91
CA CYS A 15 -20.79 63.21 23.16
C CYS A 15 -21.37 62.90 24.55
N CYS A 16 -20.57 62.07 25.24
CA CYS A 16 -20.23 62.06 26.68
C CYS A 16 -21.34 61.53 27.63
N THR A 17 -21.10 60.68 28.63
CA THR A 17 -19.88 60.33 29.39
C THR A 17 -20.20 59.12 30.29
N LEU A 18 -19.27 58.15 30.31
CA LEU A 18 -18.73 57.40 31.47
C LEU A 18 -19.62 56.82 32.60
N LEU A 19 -19.32 55.54 32.87
CA LEU A 19 -19.24 54.82 34.17
C LEU A 19 -20.54 54.24 34.78
N PHE A 20 -20.74 52.92 34.71
CA PHE A 20 -20.24 51.94 35.70
C PHE A 20 -20.76 50.51 35.38
N ALA A 21 -19.82 49.57 35.43
CA ALA A 21 -19.92 48.15 35.79
C ALA A 21 -21.27 47.41 35.68
N CYS A 22 -21.27 46.35 34.88
CA CYS A 22 -21.88 45.10 35.29
C CYS A 22 -21.02 43.94 34.78
N GLU A 23 -20.55 43.12 35.71
CA GLU A 23 -19.85 41.87 35.45
C GLU A 23 -20.81 40.88 34.78
N SER A 24 -20.36 40.27 33.69
CA SER A 24 -20.88 38.98 33.23
C SER A 24 -19.70 38.15 32.74
N THR A 25 -19.52 37.03 33.42
CA THR A 25 -18.55 35.96 33.17
C THR A 25 -18.68 35.41 31.75
N ASP A 26 -17.66 35.62 30.92
CA ASP A 26 -17.52 34.93 29.64
C ASP A 26 -16.92 33.53 29.85
N LEU A 27 -17.69 32.55 29.39
CA LEU A 27 -17.31 31.14 29.30
C LEU A 27 -16.27 30.97 28.19
N ASN A 28 -15.07 30.53 28.61
CA ASN A 28 -14.09 29.71 27.89
C ASN A 28 -13.96 29.93 26.37
N ALA A 29 -12.95 30.74 26.05
CA ALA A 29 -12.23 30.71 24.79
C ALA A 29 -11.72 29.29 24.48
N ALA A 30 -12.08 28.78 23.30
CA ALA A 30 -11.47 27.59 22.72
C ALA A 30 -9.99 27.87 22.40
N PRO A 31 -9.05 26.95 22.70
CA PRO A 31 -7.67 27.14 22.32
C PRO A 31 -7.54 26.94 20.80
N THR A 32 -7.20 28.01 20.09
CA THR A 32 -6.72 27.97 18.71
C THR A 32 -5.40 27.20 18.68
N SER A 33 -5.49 25.89 18.44
CA SER A 33 -4.38 25.05 18.03
C SER A 33 -3.86 25.60 16.70
N LYS A 34 -2.66 26.19 16.74
CA LYS A 34 -1.86 26.42 15.53
C LYS A 34 -1.65 25.05 14.90
N ALA A 35 -2.27 24.83 13.74
CA ALA A 35 -1.94 23.72 12.88
C ALA A 35 -0.44 23.78 12.61
N HIS A 36 0.32 22.89 13.26
CA HIS A 36 1.63 22.52 12.78
C HIS A 36 1.38 21.94 11.38
N THR A 37 1.72 22.71 10.36
CA THR A 37 2.00 22.19 9.03
C THR A 37 3.17 21.24 9.20
N SER A 38 2.85 19.99 9.49
CA SER A 38 3.77 18.88 9.25
C SER A 38 4.10 18.95 7.77
N GLU A 39 5.35 19.29 7.46
CA GLU A 39 5.89 19.07 6.13
C GLU A 39 5.59 17.62 5.77
N THR A 40 4.70 17.44 4.80
CA THR A 40 4.46 16.15 4.15
C THR A 40 5.79 15.75 3.53
N GLN A 41 6.50 14.82 4.19
CA GLN A 41 7.63 14.13 3.57
C GLN A 41 7.16 13.57 2.23
N ALA A 42 7.97 13.76 1.19
CA ALA A 42 7.68 13.28 -0.15
C ALA A 42 7.27 11.80 -0.08
N THR A 43 6.09 11.50 -0.62
CA THR A 43 5.50 10.15 -0.65
C THR A 43 6.10 9.27 -1.74
N SER A 44 7.02 9.83 -2.53
CA SER A 44 7.76 9.13 -3.58
C SER A 44 9.24 9.49 -3.54
N LEU A 45 10.06 8.59 -4.10
CA LEU A 45 11.51 8.75 -4.28
C LEU A 45 11.82 8.59 -5.77
N THR A 46 12.46 9.59 -6.39
CA THR A 46 12.87 9.53 -7.80
C THR A 46 14.37 9.30 -7.91
N VAL A 47 14.77 8.16 -8.49
CA VAL A 47 16.17 7.79 -8.72
C VAL A 47 16.45 7.76 -10.21
N THR A 48 17.56 8.35 -10.63
CA THR A 48 17.94 8.51 -12.04
C THR A 48 19.34 7.98 -12.29
N THR A 49 19.56 7.38 -13.46
CA THR A 49 20.90 7.08 -13.98
C THR A 49 21.18 7.89 -15.24
N TRP A 50 22.41 8.37 -15.39
CA TRP A 50 22.82 9.17 -16.54
C TRP A 50 24.33 9.07 -16.81
N ASN A 51 24.70 8.48 -17.94
CA ASN A 51 26.04 8.64 -18.49
C ASN A 51 26.16 10.07 -19.03
N THR A 52 27.15 10.82 -18.54
CA THR A 52 27.30 12.25 -18.84
C THR A 52 28.27 12.54 -19.98
N GLU A 53 28.76 11.52 -20.70
CA GLU A 53 29.75 11.65 -21.79
C GLU A 53 30.96 12.52 -21.37
N HIS A 54 31.88 11.94 -20.59
CA HIS A 54 33.10 12.62 -20.16
C HIS A 54 32.92 14.00 -19.47
N LEU A 55 32.09 14.11 -18.43
CA LEU A 55 31.92 15.36 -17.68
C LEU A 55 33.20 15.75 -16.91
N ALA A 56 33.81 16.88 -17.29
CA ALA A 56 35.10 17.33 -16.78
C ALA A 56 35.05 18.69 -16.06
N TYR A 57 36.09 18.97 -15.27
CA TYR A 57 36.40 20.29 -14.74
C TYR A 57 37.89 20.60 -14.95
N PRO A 58 38.25 21.75 -15.57
CA PRO A 58 37.37 22.69 -16.27
C PRO A 58 36.50 22.05 -17.36
N LEU A 59 35.35 22.66 -17.66
CA LEU A 59 34.37 22.13 -18.63
C LEU A 59 34.95 21.94 -20.05
N THR A 60 36.02 22.67 -20.36
CA THR A 60 36.72 22.64 -21.65
C THR A 60 37.68 21.46 -21.79
N ASP A 61 37.84 20.64 -20.76
CA ASP A 61 38.79 19.53 -20.74
C ASP A 61 38.11 18.20 -21.09
N GLY A 62 38.92 17.16 -21.31
CA GLY A 62 38.44 15.81 -21.59
C GLY A 62 38.10 15.58 -23.06
N CYS A 63 37.57 14.38 -23.35
CA CYS A 63 37.26 14.01 -24.73
C CYS A 63 36.05 14.77 -25.30
N ARG A 64 35.17 15.28 -24.42
CA ARG A 64 34.02 16.11 -24.79
C ARG A 64 34.11 17.49 -24.12
N PRO A 65 34.96 18.41 -24.64
CA PRO A 65 34.95 19.81 -24.23
C PRO A 65 33.57 20.42 -24.48
N ARG A 66 33.07 21.22 -23.53
CA ARG A 66 31.76 21.88 -23.67
C ARG A 66 31.84 23.39 -23.51
N SER A 67 30.91 24.07 -24.17
CA SER A 67 30.67 25.51 -24.05
C SER A 67 29.89 25.90 -22.80
N SER A 68 29.89 27.18 -22.46
CA SER A 68 29.04 27.74 -21.39
C SER A 68 27.54 27.56 -21.67
N GLU A 69 27.17 27.60 -22.94
CA GLU A 69 25.80 27.43 -23.44
C GLU A 69 25.33 25.99 -23.23
N GLU A 70 26.17 25.01 -23.56
CA GLU A 70 25.90 23.60 -23.27
C GLU A 70 25.81 23.33 -21.76
N LEU A 71 26.65 23.98 -20.94
CA LEU A 71 26.53 23.88 -19.48
C LEU A 71 25.19 24.39 -18.97
N ALA A 72 24.69 25.50 -19.52
CA ALA A 72 23.38 26.02 -19.17
C ALA A 72 22.26 25.03 -19.54
N ARG A 73 22.36 24.38 -20.72
CA ARG A 73 21.42 23.34 -21.15
C ARG A 73 21.48 22.09 -20.28
N LEU A 74 22.68 21.64 -19.89
CA LEU A 74 22.86 20.51 -18.95
C LEU A 74 22.25 20.80 -17.58
N LYS A 75 22.38 22.03 -17.07
CA LYS A 75 21.74 22.45 -15.80
C LYS A 75 20.22 22.43 -15.91
N ALA A 76 19.66 23.00 -16.98
CA ALA A 76 18.21 22.96 -17.23
C ALA A 76 17.70 21.52 -17.38
N TYR A 77 18.50 20.65 -18.02
CA TYR A 77 18.20 19.23 -18.12
C TYR A 77 18.14 18.57 -16.74
N VAL A 78 19.14 18.78 -15.87
CA VAL A 78 19.14 18.29 -14.49
C VAL A 78 17.92 18.77 -13.69
N GLU A 79 17.52 20.03 -13.84
CA GLU A 79 16.32 20.56 -13.20
C GLU A 79 15.04 19.84 -13.68
N SER A 80 14.98 19.46 -14.96
CA SER A 80 13.84 18.75 -15.55
C SER A 80 13.71 17.28 -15.13
N LEU A 81 14.79 16.67 -14.60
CA LEU A 81 14.77 15.26 -14.19
C LEU A 81 13.84 15.02 -12.99
N ASP A 82 13.66 16.04 -12.14
CA ASP A 82 12.91 15.98 -10.88
C ASP A 82 13.38 14.83 -9.96
N SER A 83 14.69 14.62 -9.92
CA SER A 83 15.31 13.52 -9.18
C SER A 83 15.66 13.91 -7.75
N ASP A 84 15.58 12.92 -6.85
CA ASP A 84 16.17 12.95 -5.51
C ASP A 84 17.62 12.47 -5.53
N ILE A 85 17.91 11.47 -6.36
CA ILE A 85 19.22 10.84 -6.48
C ILE A 85 19.54 10.64 -7.95
N VAL A 86 20.74 11.05 -8.37
CA VAL A 86 21.25 10.82 -9.73
C VAL A 86 22.56 10.04 -9.66
N GLY A 87 22.56 8.81 -10.17
CA GLY A 87 23.74 8.01 -10.46
C GLY A 87 24.36 8.43 -11.79
N LEU A 88 25.58 8.93 -11.75
CA LEU A 88 26.30 9.49 -12.89
C LEU A 88 27.43 8.56 -13.32
N GLN A 89 27.63 8.43 -14.63
CA GLN A 89 28.79 7.76 -15.23
C GLN A 89 29.63 8.74 -16.06
N GLU A 90 30.91 8.41 -16.20
CA GLU A 90 31.91 9.18 -16.94
C GLU A 90 32.20 10.59 -16.39
N VAL A 91 32.27 10.71 -15.07
CA VAL A 91 32.59 11.99 -14.42
C VAL A 91 34.07 12.03 -13.99
N ALA A 92 34.71 13.18 -14.15
CA ALA A 92 36.13 13.33 -13.84
C ALA A 92 36.40 13.58 -12.34
N SER A 93 35.60 14.41 -11.70
CA SER A 93 35.82 14.85 -10.32
C SER A 93 34.55 15.34 -9.64
N VAL A 94 34.63 15.62 -8.34
CA VAL A 94 33.55 16.21 -7.55
C VAL A 94 33.20 17.61 -8.08
N GLU A 95 34.20 18.40 -8.46
CA GLU A 95 34.03 19.72 -9.07
C GLU A 95 33.28 19.62 -10.40
N ALA A 96 33.59 18.61 -11.22
CA ALA A 96 32.91 18.38 -12.49
C ALA A 96 31.40 18.18 -12.29
N VAL A 97 31.02 17.31 -11.34
CA VAL A 97 29.62 17.05 -10.97
C VAL A 97 28.97 18.31 -10.39
N GLN A 98 29.68 19.06 -9.54
CA GLN A 98 29.12 20.24 -8.87
C GLN A 98 28.84 21.42 -9.80
N GLN A 99 29.35 21.39 -11.04
CA GLN A 99 28.92 22.33 -12.08
C GLN A 99 27.44 22.12 -12.44
N LEU A 100 26.94 20.89 -12.37
CA LEU A 100 25.55 20.53 -12.68
C LEU A 100 24.68 20.40 -11.42
N PHE A 101 25.29 19.97 -10.31
CA PHE A 101 24.62 19.69 -9.03
C PHE A 101 25.21 20.59 -7.92
N PRO A 102 24.71 21.83 -7.75
CA PRO A 102 25.28 22.80 -6.81
C PRO A 102 25.23 22.30 -5.35
N LYS A 103 26.33 22.50 -4.61
CA LYS A 103 26.46 22.09 -3.19
C LYS A 103 25.32 22.55 -2.28
N LYS A 104 24.69 23.69 -2.60
CA LYS A 104 23.57 24.22 -1.81
C LYS A 104 22.36 23.28 -1.78
N ASP A 105 22.15 22.50 -2.84
CA ASP A 105 21.00 21.61 -3.00
C ASP A 105 21.39 20.13 -3.00
N TRP A 106 22.66 19.82 -3.31
CA TRP A 106 23.15 18.47 -3.56
C TRP A 106 24.45 18.14 -2.83
N THR A 107 24.56 16.88 -2.40
CA THR A 107 25.79 16.25 -1.90
C THR A 107 26.29 15.24 -2.93
N VAL A 108 27.59 15.26 -3.21
CA VAL A 108 28.22 14.40 -4.24
C VAL A 108 29.10 13.33 -3.60
N TYR A 109 28.89 12.08 -4.01
CA TYR A 109 29.69 10.91 -3.64
C TYR A 109 30.38 10.40 -4.91
N LEU A 110 31.71 10.34 -4.93
CA LEU A 110 32.50 9.94 -6.11
C LEU A 110 33.24 8.64 -5.79
N SER A 111 33.34 7.73 -6.77
CA SER A 111 34.12 6.51 -6.57
C SER A 111 35.61 6.80 -6.39
N GLU A 112 36.25 6.04 -5.49
CA GLU A 112 37.66 6.20 -5.10
C GLU A 112 38.63 5.59 -6.13
N ARG A 113 38.16 5.41 -7.37
CA ARG A 113 39.00 4.92 -8.47
C ARG A 113 40.21 5.85 -8.63
N PRO A 114 41.44 5.29 -8.61
CA PRO A 114 42.65 6.08 -8.83
C PRO A 114 42.68 6.72 -10.22
N ASP A 115 43.33 7.87 -10.30
CA ASP A 115 43.51 8.57 -11.56
C ASP A 115 44.48 7.79 -12.47
N ASN A 116 44.23 7.90 -13.77
CA ASN A 116 45.02 7.29 -14.82
C ASN A 116 45.74 8.36 -15.66
N GLU A 117 46.81 7.94 -16.33
CA GLU A 117 47.47 8.73 -17.36
C GLU A 117 46.49 9.11 -18.48
N PRO A 118 46.43 10.40 -18.86
CA PRO A 118 45.65 10.86 -19.99
C PRO A 118 46.09 10.21 -21.31
N TYR A 119 45.15 10.07 -22.24
CA TYR A 119 45.40 9.69 -23.62
C TYR A 119 44.76 10.70 -24.57
N THR A 120 45.20 10.75 -25.82
CA THR A 120 44.62 11.65 -26.82
C THR A 120 43.30 11.12 -27.35
N CYS A 121 42.23 11.89 -27.19
CA CYS A 121 40.89 11.56 -27.65
C CYS A 121 40.82 11.62 -29.17
N ARG A 122 40.18 10.63 -29.79
CA ARG A 122 40.19 10.46 -31.26
C ARG A 122 39.48 11.61 -31.99
N ASP A 123 38.34 12.07 -31.47
CA ASP A 123 37.48 13.01 -32.19
C ASP A 123 37.82 14.48 -31.90
N SER A 124 38.15 14.81 -30.65
CA SER A 124 38.50 16.18 -30.24
C SER A 124 40.00 16.48 -30.29
N GLY A 125 40.86 15.47 -30.28
CA GLY A 125 42.31 15.65 -30.13
C GLY A 125 42.75 16.14 -28.75
N ALA A 126 41.82 16.34 -27.82
CA ALA A 126 42.08 16.77 -26.45
C ALA A 126 42.67 15.62 -25.60
N ASN A 127 43.24 15.96 -24.45
CA ASN A 127 43.64 14.96 -23.46
C ASN A 127 42.42 14.45 -22.70
N SER A 128 42.32 13.13 -22.55
CA SER A 128 41.25 12.51 -21.79
C SER A 128 41.35 12.86 -20.30
N THR A 129 40.19 12.94 -19.68
CA THR A 129 40.03 13.13 -18.24
C THR A 129 39.65 11.81 -17.58
N GLN A 130 39.61 11.82 -16.25
CA GLN A 130 39.20 10.64 -15.49
C GLN A 130 37.74 10.30 -15.81
N GLN A 131 37.43 9.01 -15.74
CA GLN A 131 36.07 8.51 -15.87
C GLN A 131 35.76 7.64 -14.66
N LYS A 132 35.03 8.24 -13.72
CA LYS A 132 34.56 7.64 -12.49
C LYS A 132 33.03 7.56 -12.52
N VAL A 133 32.47 6.95 -11.50
CA VAL A 133 31.02 6.94 -11.25
C VAL A 133 30.75 7.76 -9.99
N ALA A 134 29.60 8.42 -9.94
CA ALA A 134 29.21 9.25 -8.81
C ALA A 134 27.72 9.13 -8.48
N PHE A 135 27.34 9.53 -7.28
CA PHE A 135 25.97 9.91 -6.95
C PHE A 135 25.92 11.39 -6.63
N ALA A 136 24.96 12.11 -7.21
CA ALA A 136 24.48 13.39 -6.71
C ALA A 136 23.16 13.14 -5.95
N VAL A 137 23.11 13.52 -4.68
CA VAL A 137 21.98 13.23 -3.77
C VAL A 137 21.43 14.55 -3.22
N ARG A 138 20.12 14.77 -3.30
CA ARG A 138 19.49 15.96 -2.71
C ARG A 138 19.78 16.02 -1.21
N ASN A 139 20.06 17.21 -0.69
CA ASN A 139 20.46 17.40 0.71
C ASN A 139 19.38 17.00 1.74
N ASN A 140 18.11 16.84 1.34
CA ASN A 140 17.03 16.33 2.19
C ASN A 140 17.01 14.79 2.29
N GLN A 141 17.74 14.08 1.43
CA GLN A 141 17.87 12.63 1.49
C GLN A 141 18.99 12.23 2.44
N LYS A 142 18.72 11.28 3.33
CA LYS A 142 19.67 10.86 4.36
C LYS A 142 20.50 9.67 3.89
N VAL A 143 21.77 9.92 3.61
CA VAL A 143 22.76 8.87 3.31
C VAL A 143 23.39 8.36 4.61
N VAL A 144 23.40 7.03 4.78
CA VAL A 144 23.95 6.36 5.96
C VAL A 144 25.20 5.53 5.67
N GLY A 145 25.55 5.33 4.38
CA GLY A 145 26.76 4.63 3.97
C GLY A 145 27.13 4.91 2.52
N SER A 146 28.43 4.84 2.21
CA SER A 146 28.97 4.93 0.85
C SER A 146 30.23 4.06 0.76
N LYS A 147 30.36 3.26 -0.30
CA LYS A 147 31.49 2.34 -0.48
C LYS A 147 31.85 2.21 -1.96
N SER A 148 33.13 2.37 -2.28
CA SER A 148 33.65 2.04 -3.62
C SER A 148 33.92 0.55 -3.76
N LEU A 149 33.55 -0.03 -4.90
CA LEU A 149 33.74 -1.46 -5.21
C LEU A 149 34.80 -1.61 -6.31
N SER A 150 36.05 -1.81 -5.88
CA SER A 150 37.21 -1.94 -6.77
C SER A 150 37.21 -3.22 -7.61
N GLU A 151 36.46 -4.23 -7.19
CA GLU A 151 36.33 -5.53 -7.83
C GLU A 151 35.86 -5.41 -9.30
N PHE A 152 35.01 -4.42 -9.59
CA PHE A 152 34.56 -4.11 -10.95
C PHE A 152 35.68 -3.66 -11.89
N ALA A 153 36.82 -3.21 -11.37
CA ALA A 153 37.98 -2.85 -12.19
C ALA A 153 38.83 -4.04 -12.60
N LEU A 154 38.64 -5.22 -11.99
CA LEU A 154 39.39 -6.45 -12.32
C LEU A 154 40.92 -6.26 -12.29
N ASP A 155 41.42 -5.40 -11.41
CA ASP A 155 42.82 -4.97 -11.32
C ASP A 155 43.39 -4.39 -12.64
N ARG A 156 42.53 -3.99 -13.57
CA ARG A 156 42.91 -3.36 -14.84
C ARG A 156 42.81 -1.85 -14.71
N ARG A 157 43.95 -1.17 -14.94
CA ARG A 157 43.95 0.29 -15.10
C ARG A 157 42.97 0.68 -16.20
N GLY A 158 42.13 1.68 -15.94
CA GLY A 158 41.10 2.15 -16.88
C GLY A 158 39.67 1.69 -16.57
N LEU A 159 39.47 0.52 -15.97
CA LEU A 159 38.12 0.02 -15.68
C LEU A 159 37.50 0.68 -14.45
N ARG A 160 36.21 1.00 -14.54
CA ARG A 160 35.49 1.77 -13.52
C ARG A 160 35.23 0.91 -12.28
N TYR A 161 35.26 1.56 -11.12
CA TYR A 161 34.80 0.95 -9.87
C TYR A 161 33.28 1.05 -9.84
N GLY A 162 32.61 0.15 -9.12
CA GLY A 162 31.24 0.38 -8.69
C GLY A 162 31.20 1.38 -7.53
N LEU A 163 30.07 2.05 -7.34
CA LEU A 163 29.82 2.89 -6.16
C LEU A 163 28.52 2.46 -5.50
N GLU A 164 28.61 1.99 -4.26
CA GLU A 164 27.48 1.64 -3.43
C GLU A 164 27.14 2.82 -2.51
N LEU A 165 25.84 3.11 -2.37
CA LEU A 165 25.28 4.12 -1.48
C LEU A 165 24.15 3.50 -0.66
N THR A 166 24.10 3.72 0.65
CA THR A 166 22.97 3.31 1.48
C THR A 166 22.21 4.54 1.94
N ILE A 167 20.91 4.57 1.68
CA ILE A 167 20.01 5.65 2.07
C ILE A 167 19.00 5.17 3.11
N ASP A 168 18.58 6.07 3.98
CA ASP A 168 17.51 5.85 4.95
C ASP A 168 16.16 6.25 4.30
N THR A 169 15.21 5.34 4.24
CA THR A 169 13.86 5.58 3.69
C THR A 169 12.79 5.32 4.75
N PRO A 170 11.55 5.83 4.59
CA PRO A 170 10.46 5.53 5.52
C PRO A 170 10.19 4.03 5.73
N SER A 171 10.53 3.20 4.74
CA SER A 171 10.35 1.74 4.77
C SER A 171 11.61 0.98 5.25
N GLY A 172 12.66 1.69 5.67
CA GLY A 172 13.95 1.14 6.09
C GLY A 172 15.11 1.52 5.18
N ASN A 173 16.32 1.06 5.53
CA ASN A 173 17.51 1.34 4.73
C ASN A 173 17.44 0.62 3.37
N MET A 174 17.81 1.33 2.31
CA MET A 174 17.91 0.79 0.95
C MET A 174 19.31 1.03 0.39
N THR A 175 19.86 0.06 -0.35
CA THR A 175 21.19 0.16 -0.95
C THR A 175 21.13 0.33 -2.46
N LEU A 176 21.82 1.33 -3.00
CA LEU A 176 21.90 1.63 -4.43
C LEU A 176 23.32 1.32 -4.93
N LEU A 177 23.45 0.62 -6.04
CA LEU A 177 24.72 0.37 -6.73
C LEU A 177 24.73 1.08 -8.08
N ASN A 178 25.65 2.02 -8.25
CA ASN A 178 25.95 2.65 -9.53
C ASN A 178 27.10 1.90 -10.24
N VAL A 179 26.85 1.45 -11.48
CA VAL A 179 27.82 0.77 -12.34
C VAL A 179 28.08 1.51 -13.65
N HIS A 180 29.29 1.32 -14.19
CA HIS A 180 29.62 1.62 -15.58
C HIS A 180 30.39 0.43 -16.13
N MET A 181 29.67 -0.50 -16.76
CA MET A 181 30.16 -1.80 -17.20
C MET A 181 30.97 -1.69 -18.50
N LYS A 182 31.72 -2.74 -18.85
CA LYS A 182 32.60 -2.72 -20.03
C LYS A 182 31.81 -2.59 -21.35
N SER A 183 32.01 -1.47 -22.05
CA SER A 183 31.60 -1.29 -23.44
C SER A 183 32.37 -2.16 -24.45
N GLY A 184 31.75 -2.43 -25.61
CA GLY A 184 32.35 -3.14 -26.75
C GLY A 184 31.93 -4.62 -26.89
N CYS A 185 31.08 -5.13 -26.00
CA CYS A 185 30.48 -6.46 -26.14
C CYS A 185 29.02 -6.33 -26.62
N PHE A 186 28.81 -6.39 -27.93
CA PHE A 186 27.51 -6.11 -28.56
C PHE A 186 26.74 -7.37 -28.99
N VAL A 187 26.91 -8.47 -28.24
CA VAL A 187 26.21 -9.74 -28.47
C VAL A 187 25.33 -10.05 -27.27
N ASP A 188 24.12 -10.57 -27.48
CA ASP A 188 23.19 -10.87 -26.37
C ASP A 188 23.75 -11.90 -25.37
N ASP A 189 24.58 -12.82 -25.88
CA ASP A 189 25.28 -13.83 -25.08
C ASP A 189 26.80 -13.58 -25.10
N TYR A 190 27.28 -12.83 -24.11
CA TYR A 190 28.70 -12.49 -23.96
C TYR A 190 29.62 -13.72 -23.87
N THR A 191 29.09 -14.91 -23.52
CA THR A 191 29.89 -16.14 -23.43
C THR A 191 30.23 -16.74 -24.79
N ARG A 192 29.58 -16.28 -25.86
CA ARG A 192 29.80 -16.75 -27.24
C ARG A 192 30.85 -15.94 -28.01
N SER A 193 31.48 -14.97 -27.37
CA SER A 193 32.46 -14.08 -27.99
C SER A 193 33.78 -14.09 -27.22
N ASP A 194 34.87 -14.31 -27.93
CA ASP A 194 36.23 -14.29 -27.37
C ASP A 194 36.89 -12.91 -27.38
N THR A 195 36.13 -11.84 -27.66
CA THR A 195 36.67 -10.48 -27.62
C THR A 195 37.06 -10.09 -26.19
N ASP A 196 38.14 -9.32 -26.03
CA ASP A 196 38.57 -8.84 -24.69
C ASP A 196 37.46 -8.06 -23.96
N ALA A 197 36.62 -7.34 -24.71
CA ALA A 197 35.46 -6.64 -24.15
C ALA A 197 34.45 -7.62 -23.54
N CYS A 198 34.06 -8.68 -24.27
CA CYS A 198 33.12 -9.68 -23.73
C CYS A 198 33.72 -10.49 -22.58
N GLN A 199 35.01 -10.85 -22.64
CA GLN A 199 35.70 -11.54 -21.54
C GLN A 199 35.81 -10.67 -20.28
N THR A 200 36.02 -9.36 -20.46
CA THR A 200 36.03 -8.39 -19.36
C THR A 200 34.64 -8.24 -18.77
N LEU A 201 33.63 -8.04 -19.62
CA LEU A 201 32.24 -7.95 -19.19
C LEU A 201 31.85 -9.20 -18.39
N ALA A 202 32.12 -10.40 -18.93
CA ALA A 202 31.84 -11.68 -18.28
C ALA A 202 32.35 -11.76 -16.84
N LYS A 203 33.55 -11.23 -16.56
CA LYS A 203 34.12 -11.19 -15.21
C LYS A 203 33.42 -10.18 -14.32
N GLN A 204 33.02 -9.02 -14.85
CA GLN A 204 32.23 -8.04 -14.11
C GLN A 204 30.84 -8.59 -13.76
N VAL A 205 30.22 -9.39 -14.66
CA VAL A 205 28.93 -10.04 -14.40
C VAL A 205 28.98 -10.89 -13.13
N VAL A 206 30.06 -11.66 -12.93
CA VAL A 206 30.21 -12.51 -11.74
C VAL A 206 30.15 -11.69 -10.44
N PHE A 207 30.81 -10.53 -10.40
CA PHE A 207 30.78 -9.67 -9.21
C PHE A 207 29.43 -9.00 -9.02
N LEU A 208 28.78 -8.60 -10.12
CA LEU A 208 27.44 -8.01 -10.05
C LEU A 208 26.43 -9.02 -9.50
N ASP A 209 26.45 -10.25 -10.01
CA ASP A 209 25.59 -11.37 -9.61
C ASP A 209 25.78 -11.71 -8.12
N GLN A 210 27.03 -11.84 -7.67
CA GLN A 210 27.36 -12.05 -6.26
C GLN A 210 26.88 -10.92 -5.36
N TRP A 211 26.93 -9.67 -5.85
CA TRP A 211 26.41 -8.52 -5.11
C TRP A 211 24.89 -8.58 -4.97
N VAL A 212 24.17 -8.95 -6.06
CA VAL A 212 22.70 -9.15 -6.03
C VAL A 212 22.33 -10.21 -5.00
N GLU A 213 22.93 -11.40 -5.10
CA GLU A 213 22.67 -12.52 -4.18
C GLU A 213 22.97 -12.15 -2.72
N GLN A 214 24.02 -11.36 -2.49
CA GLN A 214 24.33 -10.87 -1.14
C GLN A 214 23.19 -10.00 -0.59
N LYS A 215 22.62 -9.08 -1.40
CA LYS A 215 21.50 -8.24 -0.94
C LYS A 215 20.24 -9.07 -0.72
N GLU A 216 19.95 -10.01 -1.62
CA GLU A 216 18.83 -10.95 -1.48
C GLU A 216 18.91 -11.76 -0.19
N SER A 217 20.07 -12.36 0.12
CA SER A 217 20.27 -13.13 1.35
C SER A 217 20.11 -12.31 2.63
N GLN A 218 20.44 -11.01 2.57
CA GLN A 218 20.29 -10.07 3.68
C GLN A 218 18.87 -9.52 3.83
N LYS A 219 17.98 -9.76 2.86
CA LYS A 219 16.63 -9.17 2.78
C LYS A 219 16.63 -7.65 2.85
N THR A 220 17.70 -7.02 2.37
CA THR A 220 17.84 -5.56 2.33
C THR A 220 17.27 -5.07 1.01
N PRO A 221 16.33 -4.11 0.96
CA PRO A 221 15.90 -3.47 -0.28
C PRO A 221 17.08 -2.88 -1.04
N TYR A 222 17.12 -3.06 -2.36
CA TYR A 222 18.24 -2.57 -3.16
C TYR A 222 17.86 -2.14 -4.57
N MET A 223 18.73 -1.33 -5.16
CA MET A 223 18.69 -0.89 -6.55
C MET A 223 20.04 -1.06 -7.22
N ILE A 224 20.02 -1.38 -8.50
CA ILE A 224 21.19 -1.37 -9.38
C ILE A 224 20.86 -0.45 -10.52
N LEU A 225 21.72 0.53 -10.78
CA LEU A 225 21.53 1.51 -11.82
C LEU A 225 22.85 1.83 -12.50
N GLY A 226 22.80 2.26 -13.75
CA GLY A 226 24.01 2.66 -14.46
C GLY A 226 23.95 2.38 -15.93
N ASP A 227 25.09 2.64 -16.57
CA ASP A 227 25.36 2.24 -17.94
C ASP A 227 25.92 0.81 -17.94
N PHE A 228 25.07 -0.15 -18.31
CA PHE A 228 25.44 -1.56 -18.41
C PHE A 228 26.18 -1.87 -19.72
N ASN A 229 26.20 -0.93 -20.67
CA ASN A 229 26.80 -1.11 -22.00
C ASN A 229 26.30 -2.38 -22.73
N HIS A 230 25.10 -2.84 -22.40
CA HIS A 230 24.52 -4.10 -22.84
C HIS A 230 22.99 -4.00 -22.85
N ARG A 231 22.34 -4.62 -23.85
CA ARG A 231 20.90 -4.46 -24.10
C ARG A 231 20.08 -5.44 -23.25
N LEU A 232 19.76 -5.08 -22.01
CA LEU A 232 19.25 -6.04 -21.03
C LEU A 232 17.78 -6.40 -21.21
N SER A 233 17.01 -5.59 -21.94
CA SER A 233 15.64 -5.89 -22.35
C SER A 233 15.54 -6.89 -23.51
N ALA A 234 16.66 -7.37 -24.06
CA ALA A 234 16.63 -8.39 -25.10
C ALA A 234 16.17 -9.77 -24.53
N PRO A 235 15.19 -10.48 -25.13
CA PRO A 235 14.58 -11.71 -24.58
C PRO A 235 15.53 -12.89 -24.27
N TYR A 236 16.74 -12.86 -24.85
CA TYR A 236 17.75 -13.92 -24.69
C TYR A 236 19.07 -13.40 -24.10
N ASN A 237 19.05 -12.22 -23.50
CA ASN A 237 20.25 -11.64 -22.92
C ASN A 237 20.85 -12.52 -21.82
N LYS A 238 22.13 -12.90 -21.96
CA LYS A 238 22.80 -13.76 -20.99
C LYS A 238 23.00 -13.07 -19.64
N LEU A 239 23.27 -11.76 -19.61
CA LEU A 239 23.41 -11.01 -18.37
C LEU A 239 22.12 -11.06 -17.57
N THR A 240 20.99 -10.68 -18.19
CA THR A 240 19.68 -10.66 -17.54
C THR A 240 19.33 -12.03 -16.98
N ARG A 241 19.58 -13.11 -17.73
CA ARG A 241 19.34 -14.50 -17.28
C ARG A 241 20.21 -14.94 -16.13
N THR A 242 21.46 -14.49 -16.09
CA THR A 242 22.35 -14.73 -14.95
C THR A 242 21.78 -14.03 -13.71
N LEU A 243 21.49 -12.73 -13.80
CA LEU A 243 20.96 -11.95 -12.67
C LEU A 243 19.55 -12.40 -12.21
N SER A 244 18.79 -13.12 -13.04
CA SER A 244 17.45 -13.61 -12.70
C SER A 244 17.45 -14.94 -11.92
N ASN A 245 18.59 -15.63 -11.84
CA ASN A 245 18.69 -16.92 -11.16
C ASN A 245 19.89 -16.93 -10.22
N ASN A 246 19.64 -17.13 -8.93
CA ASN A 246 20.69 -17.22 -7.93
C ASN A 246 21.50 -18.50 -8.12
N SER A 247 22.73 -18.49 -7.61
CA SER A 247 23.68 -19.61 -7.65
C SER A 247 23.16 -20.89 -6.96
N ASP A 248 22.16 -20.78 -6.07
CA ASP A 248 21.47 -21.90 -5.44
C ASP A 248 20.26 -22.44 -6.26
N ASN A 249 20.02 -21.87 -7.45
CA ASN A 249 18.88 -22.09 -8.35
C ASN A 249 17.54 -21.57 -7.83
N SER A 250 17.52 -20.74 -6.78
CA SER A 250 16.33 -19.95 -6.46
C SER A 250 16.12 -18.83 -7.48
N ALA A 251 14.87 -18.43 -7.69
CA ALA A 251 14.57 -17.26 -8.51
C ALA A 251 14.99 -15.99 -7.77
N SER A 252 15.70 -15.10 -8.47
CA SER A 252 16.00 -13.77 -7.96
C SER A 252 14.71 -12.95 -7.85
N ASN A 253 14.64 -12.05 -6.87
CA ASN A 253 13.56 -11.07 -6.75
C ASN A 253 13.88 -9.74 -7.45
N LEU A 254 14.95 -9.71 -8.24
CA LEU A 254 15.34 -8.59 -9.06
C LEU A 254 14.30 -8.34 -10.14
N TYR A 255 13.85 -7.10 -10.24
CA TYR A 255 12.88 -6.62 -11.22
C TYR A 255 13.49 -5.47 -12.02
N ASN A 256 13.43 -5.58 -13.36
CA ASN A 256 13.89 -4.52 -14.25
C ASN A 256 12.79 -3.48 -14.44
N THR A 257 12.91 -2.34 -13.74
CA THR A 257 11.93 -1.25 -13.86
C THR A 257 11.95 -0.56 -15.23
N THR A 258 13.01 -0.79 -16.02
CA THR A 258 13.25 -0.15 -17.32
C THR A 258 13.07 -1.09 -18.51
N GLU A 259 12.50 -2.28 -18.31
CA GLU A 259 12.39 -3.33 -19.34
C GLU A 259 11.65 -2.85 -20.60
N ASP A 260 10.55 -2.14 -20.40
CA ASP A 260 9.67 -1.67 -21.47
C ASP A 260 10.06 -0.29 -22.06
N LEU A 261 11.17 0.30 -21.58
CA LEU A 261 11.60 1.61 -22.05
C LEU A 261 12.28 1.51 -23.42
N ILE A 262 12.08 2.57 -24.20
CA ILE A 262 12.81 2.81 -25.45
C ILE A 262 13.88 3.86 -25.14
N GLY A 263 15.12 3.59 -25.57
CA GLY A 263 16.23 4.52 -25.49
C GLY A 263 15.99 5.73 -26.40
N CYS A 264 16.61 6.86 -26.07
CA CYS A 264 16.35 8.10 -26.78
C CYS A 264 17.19 8.26 -28.06
N HIS A 265 18.32 7.56 -28.18
CA HIS A 265 19.27 7.78 -29.26
C HIS A 265 18.70 7.29 -30.60
N PRO A 266 18.64 8.12 -31.66
CA PRO A 266 17.92 7.80 -32.90
C PRO A 266 18.49 6.58 -33.64
N TYR A 267 19.79 6.31 -33.51
CA TYR A 267 20.42 5.14 -34.12
C TYR A 267 20.47 3.90 -33.21
N TYR A 268 20.24 4.07 -31.90
CA TYR A 268 20.38 3.01 -30.89
C TYR A 268 19.20 3.04 -29.91
N PRO A 269 18.00 2.66 -30.36
CA PRO A 269 16.78 2.79 -29.55
C PRO A 269 16.66 1.72 -28.44
N ALA A 270 17.53 0.70 -28.44
CA ALA A 270 17.57 -0.27 -27.35
C ALA A 270 18.39 0.31 -26.19
N PRO A 271 17.79 0.56 -25.01
CA PRO A 271 18.50 1.17 -23.89
C PRO A 271 19.62 0.25 -23.37
N ILE A 272 20.67 0.88 -22.88
CA ILE A 272 21.79 0.22 -22.17
C ILE A 272 21.97 0.79 -20.75
N ASP A 273 21.30 1.90 -20.45
CA ASP A 273 21.11 2.41 -19.10
C ASP A 273 19.87 1.76 -18.49
N HIS A 274 20.04 1.11 -17.35
CA HIS A 274 18.96 0.38 -16.71
C HIS A 274 18.85 0.71 -15.22
N ILE A 275 17.66 0.51 -14.68
CA ILE A 275 17.41 0.54 -13.23
C ILE A 275 16.67 -0.74 -12.84
N PHE A 276 17.29 -1.50 -11.96
CA PHE A 276 16.72 -2.69 -11.34
C PHE A 276 16.44 -2.42 -9.87
N VAL A 277 15.40 -3.06 -9.33
CA VAL A 277 15.05 -3.07 -7.91
C VAL A 277 14.97 -4.51 -7.41
N GLY A 278 15.21 -4.75 -6.13
CA GLY A 278 15.04 -6.06 -5.50
C GLY A 278 14.80 -5.94 -4.00
N ASN A 279 14.26 -6.99 -3.37
CA ASN A 279 13.80 -7.00 -1.98
C ASN A 279 12.87 -5.81 -1.62
N MET A 280 12.12 -5.29 -2.58
CA MET A 280 11.17 -4.22 -2.31
C MET A 280 10.00 -4.76 -1.47
N PRO A 281 9.38 -3.94 -0.60
CA PRO A 281 8.19 -4.35 0.16
C PRO A 281 7.13 -5.01 -0.74
N GLU A 282 6.62 -6.18 -0.34
CA GLU A 282 5.77 -7.07 -1.17
C GLU A 282 4.47 -6.44 -1.69
N SER A 283 4.03 -5.31 -1.14
CA SER A 283 2.79 -4.64 -1.56
C SER A 283 2.88 -3.15 -1.31
N GLY A 284 2.20 -2.37 -2.15
CA GLY A 284 2.02 -0.94 -1.91
C GLY A 284 3.06 -0.03 -2.53
N LEU A 285 3.83 -0.49 -3.53
CA LEU A 285 4.74 0.36 -4.31
C LEU A 285 4.39 0.32 -5.80
N GLU A 286 4.41 1.48 -6.44
CA GLU A 286 4.34 1.65 -7.89
C GLU A 286 5.69 2.17 -8.41
N PHE A 287 6.14 1.62 -9.54
CA PHE A 287 7.38 1.97 -10.20
C PHE A 287 7.07 2.62 -11.55
N ASN A 288 7.30 3.93 -11.66
CA ASN A 288 7.06 4.67 -12.89
C ASN A 288 8.39 5.06 -13.53
N ALA A 289 8.84 4.25 -14.49
CA ALA A 289 10.09 4.51 -15.21
C ALA A 289 9.88 5.36 -16.45
N LYS A 290 10.85 6.22 -16.77
CA LYS A 290 10.84 7.06 -17.99
C LYS A 290 12.26 7.41 -18.47
N THR A 291 12.38 7.56 -19.79
CA THR A 291 13.56 8.15 -20.45
C THR A 291 13.35 9.66 -20.60
N HIS A 292 14.36 10.47 -20.24
CA HIS A 292 14.29 11.93 -20.33
C HIS A 292 14.96 12.42 -21.61
N HIS A 293 14.20 12.91 -22.57
CA HIS A 293 14.75 13.39 -23.84
C HIS A 293 15.34 14.80 -23.69
N TYR A 294 16.41 15.09 -24.43
CA TYR A 294 16.90 16.45 -24.59
C TYR A 294 15.93 17.28 -25.45
N GLU A 295 15.97 18.60 -25.29
CA GLU A 295 15.18 19.52 -26.11
C GLU A 295 15.43 19.34 -27.62
N ASN A 296 16.69 19.03 -27.99
CA ASN A 296 17.07 18.71 -29.35
C ASN A 296 17.75 17.33 -29.37
N MET A 297 17.11 16.40 -30.07
CA MET A 297 17.52 14.99 -30.21
C MET A 297 18.26 14.70 -31.52
N GLU A 298 18.61 15.72 -32.31
CA GLU A 298 19.54 15.54 -33.42
C GLU A 298 20.91 15.10 -32.88
N PRO A 299 21.55 14.04 -33.43
CA PRO A 299 22.74 13.42 -32.84
C PRO A 299 23.86 14.41 -32.44
N ASP A 300 24.19 15.35 -33.32
CA ASP A 300 25.25 16.34 -33.08
C ASP A 300 24.87 17.41 -32.03
N ALA A 301 23.58 17.54 -31.72
CA ALA A 301 23.02 18.54 -30.79
C ALA A 301 22.65 17.96 -29.41
N MET A 302 22.70 16.63 -29.25
CA MET A 302 22.50 15.94 -27.98
C MET A 302 23.58 16.34 -26.97
N LEU A 303 23.20 16.46 -25.68
CA LEU A 303 24.10 16.93 -24.62
C LEU A 303 25.02 15.82 -24.07
N SER A 304 24.58 14.58 -24.23
CA SER A 304 25.36 13.35 -24.12
C SER A 304 24.83 12.35 -25.15
N ASP A 305 25.67 11.41 -25.55
CA ASP A 305 25.31 10.21 -26.32
C ASP A 305 24.30 9.27 -25.62
N HIS A 306 24.02 9.50 -24.33
CA HIS A 306 22.97 8.85 -23.56
C HIS A 306 21.91 9.86 -23.11
N CYS A 307 20.70 9.39 -22.81
CA CYS A 307 19.73 10.15 -22.04
C CYS A 307 19.64 9.60 -20.63
N ALA A 308 19.29 10.47 -19.68
CA ALA A 308 18.96 10.05 -18.34
C ALA A 308 17.70 9.17 -18.34
N THR A 309 17.73 8.13 -17.53
CA THR A 309 16.59 7.25 -17.27
C THR A 309 16.28 7.28 -15.78
N SER A 310 15.01 7.48 -15.42
CA SER A 310 14.59 7.54 -14.01
C SER A 310 13.52 6.53 -13.69
N VAL A 311 13.42 6.15 -12.43
CA VAL A 311 12.25 5.50 -11.83
C VAL A 311 11.76 6.34 -10.66
N GLU A 312 10.46 6.66 -10.65
CA GLU A 312 9.77 7.13 -9.47
C GLU A 312 9.21 5.93 -8.71
N ILE A 313 9.52 5.84 -7.42
CA ILE A 313 9.03 4.82 -6.49
C ILE A 313 8.00 5.50 -5.59
N ALA A 314 6.72 5.21 -5.79
CA ALA A 314 5.63 5.82 -5.04
C ALA A 314 4.85 4.79 -4.22
N GLN A 315 4.28 5.19 -3.09
CA GLN A 315 3.33 4.32 -2.38
C GLN A 315 2.02 4.21 -3.17
N GLN A 316 1.58 2.97 -3.42
CA GLN A 316 0.28 2.70 -4.02
C GLN A 316 -0.83 3.14 -3.06
N GLN A 317 -1.66 4.07 -3.52
CA GLN A 317 -2.75 4.59 -2.71
C GLN A 317 -4.00 3.73 -2.90
N PHE A 318 -4.27 2.83 -1.96
CA PHE A 318 -5.53 2.11 -1.96
C PHE A 318 -6.67 2.95 -1.37
N SER A 319 -7.86 2.80 -1.93
CA SER A 319 -9.06 3.52 -1.49
C SER A 319 -10.16 2.57 -1.06
N LEU A 320 -11.12 3.05 -0.28
CA LEU A 320 -12.26 2.24 0.14
C LEU A 320 -13.23 2.01 -1.02
N ASP A 321 -13.68 0.77 -1.18
CA ASP A 321 -14.75 0.40 -2.09
C ASP A 321 -16.07 1.09 -1.72
N ASN A 322 -16.96 1.27 -2.69
CA ASN A 322 -18.25 1.92 -2.44
C ASN A 322 -19.11 1.17 -1.42
N SER A 323 -19.02 -0.16 -1.37
CA SER A 323 -19.72 -0.99 -0.36
C SER A 323 -19.22 -0.69 1.05
N VAL A 324 -17.89 -0.63 1.24
CA VAL A 324 -17.27 -0.32 2.53
C VAL A 324 -17.53 1.12 2.94
N LYS A 325 -17.43 2.08 2.01
CA LYS A 325 -17.82 3.49 2.25
C LYS A 325 -19.28 3.61 2.66
N TRP A 326 -20.17 2.91 1.96
CA TRP A 326 -21.59 2.94 2.27
C TRP A 326 -21.85 2.41 3.68
N GLN A 327 -21.26 1.29 4.08
CA GLN A 327 -21.48 0.75 5.42
C GLN A 327 -20.83 1.61 6.52
N THR A 328 -19.61 2.09 6.31
CA THR A 328 -18.83 2.78 7.36
C THR A 328 -19.11 4.28 7.48
N GLN A 329 -19.55 4.94 6.40
CA GLN A 329 -19.63 6.40 6.32
C GLN A 329 -21.05 6.91 6.03
N SER A 330 -21.92 6.11 5.42
CA SER A 330 -23.24 6.59 5.03
C SER A 330 -24.16 6.77 6.25
N ALA A 331 -25.02 7.79 6.19
CA ALA A 331 -26.10 7.93 7.16
C ALA A 331 -27.19 6.87 6.92
N GLU A 332 -27.33 6.43 5.67
CA GLU A 332 -28.28 5.45 5.18
C GLU A 332 -28.12 4.10 5.89
N TYR A 333 -26.89 3.58 6.01
CA TYR A 333 -26.63 2.31 6.70
C TYR A 333 -27.13 2.37 8.16
N ARG A 334 -26.75 3.43 8.89
CA ARG A 334 -27.17 3.63 10.29
C ARG A 334 -28.68 3.78 10.41
N PHE A 335 -29.32 4.50 9.49
CA PHE A 335 -30.76 4.66 9.45
C PHE A 335 -31.47 3.32 9.19
N LEU A 336 -31.02 2.55 8.19
CA LEU A 336 -31.65 1.29 7.79
C LEU A 336 -31.53 0.22 8.87
N THR A 337 -30.32 -0.01 9.40
CA THR A 337 -30.08 -0.98 10.49
C THR A 337 -30.89 -0.65 11.75
N THR A 338 -30.85 0.61 12.19
CA THR A 338 -31.65 1.08 13.33
C THR A 338 -33.16 0.91 13.06
N SER A 339 -33.62 1.21 11.85
CA SER A 339 -35.03 1.06 11.46
C SER A 339 -35.47 -0.41 11.42
N VAL A 340 -34.60 -1.33 10.98
CA VAL A 340 -34.85 -2.77 11.03
C VAL A 340 -35.03 -3.23 12.49
N TYR A 341 -34.11 -2.86 13.38
CA TYR A 341 -34.20 -3.24 14.80
C TYR A 341 -35.38 -2.61 15.53
N ASN A 342 -35.76 -1.38 15.19
CA ASN A 342 -36.98 -0.77 15.72
C ASN A 342 -38.22 -1.56 15.27
N ARG A 343 -38.31 -1.96 14.00
CA ARG A 343 -39.42 -2.80 13.50
C ARG A 343 -39.43 -4.18 14.16
N ALA A 344 -38.26 -4.79 14.37
CA ALA A 344 -38.14 -6.06 15.10
C ALA A 344 -38.64 -5.93 16.54
N THR A 345 -38.30 -4.83 17.21
CA THR A 345 -38.78 -4.52 18.57
C THR A 345 -40.30 -4.34 18.60
N GLU A 346 -40.89 -3.67 17.60
CA GLU A 346 -42.35 -3.53 17.48
C GLU A 346 -43.05 -4.86 17.18
N ALA A 347 -42.47 -5.70 16.31
CA ALA A 347 -42.99 -7.03 16.03
C ALA A 347 -42.96 -7.92 17.27
N LEU A 348 -41.92 -7.82 18.09
CA LEU A 348 -41.79 -8.56 19.34
C LEU A 348 -42.93 -8.27 20.33
N LYS A 349 -43.56 -7.08 20.27
CA LYS A 349 -44.74 -6.78 21.10
C LYS A 349 -45.96 -7.63 20.74
N LYS A 350 -46.02 -8.15 19.51
CA LYS A 350 -47.11 -8.98 18.98
C LYS A 350 -46.88 -10.48 19.18
N VAL A 351 -45.69 -10.88 19.61
CA VAL A 351 -45.38 -12.27 19.92
C VAL A 351 -46.05 -12.61 21.25
N GLU A 352 -47.03 -13.51 21.22
CA GLU A 352 -47.53 -14.16 22.42
C GLU A 352 -46.56 -15.28 22.80
N PRO A 353 -45.78 -15.14 23.90
CA PRO A 353 -44.70 -16.07 24.17
C PRO A 353 -45.26 -17.43 24.59
N ALA A 354 -44.87 -18.48 23.87
CA ALA A 354 -44.88 -19.84 24.43
C ALA A 354 -43.94 -19.89 25.65
N ASN A 355 -44.12 -20.87 26.54
CA ASN A 355 -43.12 -21.15 27.56
C ASN A 355 -41.77 -21.46 26.89
N ASN A 356 -40.70 -20.73 27.26
CA ASN A 356 -39.35 -20.79 26.67
C ASN A 356 -39.29 -20.45 25.17
N TRP A 357 -38.98 -19.18 24.86
CA TRP A 357 -38.83 -18.68 23.49
C TRP A 357 -37.50 -17.96 23.28
N VAL A 358 -37.05 -17.95 22.03
CA VAL A 358 -35.75 -17.44 21.63
C VAL A 358 -35.85 -16.60 20.36
N VAL A 359 -35.04 -15.55 20.30
CA VAL A 359 -34.69 -14.86 19.05
C VAL A 359 -33.35 -15.42 18.59
N VAL A 360 -33.34 -15.99 17.38
CA VAL A 360 -32.10 -16.43 16.74
C VAL A 360 -31.52 -15.26 15.96
N MET A 361 -30.23 -15.01 16.12
CA MET A 361 -29.53 -13.94 15.42
C MET A 361 -28.22 -14.48 14.86
N ASP A 362 -27.86 -14.06 13.66
CA ASP A 362 -26.46 -14.09 13.26
C ASP A 362 -25.63 -13.10 14.12
N VAL A 363 -24.30 -13.20 14.04
CA VAL A 363 -23.37 -12.32 14.78
C VAL A 363 -22.70 -11.31 13.86
N ASP A 364 -22.14 -11.70 12.73
CA ASP A 364 -21.30 -10.81 11.92
C ASP A 364 -22.18 -9.94 11.02
N GLU A 365 -21.99 -8.62 11.02
CA GLU A 365 -22.84 -7.65 10.31
C GLU A 365 -24.32 -7.63 10.77
N THR A 366 -24.64 -8.47 11.75
CA THR A 366 -25.92 -8.53 12.44
C THR A 366 -25.83 -7.97 13.86
N VAL A 367 -25.01 -8.55 14.73
CA VAL A 367 -24.79 -8.03 16.10
C VAL A 367 -23.51 -7.22 16.18
N LEU A 368 -22.43 -7.74 15.60
CA LEU A 368 -21.10 -7.16 15.57
C LEU A 368 -20.82 -6.60 14.18
N ASP A 369 -20.49 -5.32 14.09
CA ASP A 369 -20.01 -4.65 12.89
C ASP A 369 -18.49 -4.89 12.75
N ASN A 370 -18.11 -5.63 11.72
CA ASN A 370 -16.74 -5.99 11.38
C ASN A 370 -16.19 -5.15 10.23
N SER A 371 -16.88 -4.10 9.79
CA SER A 371 -16.47 -3.27 8.65
C SER A 371 -15.06 -2.69 8.76
N ALA A 372 -14.53 -2.50 9.98
CA ALA A 372 -13.13 -2.11 10.20
C ALA A 372 -12.11 -3.12 9.65
N TYR A 373 -12.45 -4.42 9.63
CA TYR A 373 -11.64 -5.43 8.95
C TYR A 373 -11.59 -5.20 7.44
N GLN A 374 -12.74 -4.91 6.82
CA GLN A 374 -12.84 -4.61 5.39
C GLN A 374 -12.12 -3.30 5.01
N VAL A 375 -12.19 -2.28 5.88
CA VAL A 375 -11.38 -1.05 5.76
C VAL A 375 -9.90 -1.37 5.72
N GLY A 376 -9.41 -2.24 6.62
CA GLY A 376 -8.02 -2.67 6.65
C GLY A 376 -7.60 -3.40 5.38
N LEU A 377 -8.45 -4.28 4.86
CA LEU A 377 -8.21 -5.00 3.60
C LEU A 377 -8.12 -4.03 2.42
N ASN A 378 -9.09 -3.14 2.25
CA ASN A 378 -9.09 -2.12 1.19
C ASN A 378 -7.83 -1.24 1.27
N LEU A 379 -7.51 -0.66 2.42
CA LEU A 379 -6.37 0.25 2.55
C LEU A 379 -5.00 -0.42 2.37
N THR A 380 -4.94 -1.75 2.39
CA THR A 380 -3.71 -2.52 2.18
C THR A 380 -3.69 -3.30 0.87
N GLY A 381 -4.74 -3.19 0.05
CA GLY A 381 -4.88 -3.96 -1.20
C GLY A 381 -4.99 -5.47 -0.98
N LYS A 382 -5.32 -5.92 0.22
CA LYS A 382 -5.39 -7.35 0.58
C LYS A 382 -6.81 -7.89 0.43
N GLY A 383 -6.91 -9.18 0.14
CA GLY A 383 -8.17 -9.92 0.15
C GLY A 383 -8.44 -10.63 1.48
N TYR A 384 -9.67 -11.08 1.66
CA TYR A 384 -10.05 -11.92 2.80
C TYR A 384 -9.18 -13.19 2.87
N SER A 385 -8.73 -13.55 4.08
CA SER A 385 -8.21 -14.88 4.36
C SER A 385 -8.68 -15.39 5.72
N PRO A 386 -8.87 -16.72 5.90
CA PRO A 386 -9.25 -17.28 7.20
C PRO A 386 -8.27 -16.87 8.33
N ALA A 387 -6.97 -16.88 8.06
CA ALA A 387 -5.96 -16.54 9.07
C ALA A 387 -6.07 -15.08 9.56
N THR A 388 -6.26 -14.12 8.65
CA THR A 388 -6.39 -12.70 9.01
C THR A 388 -7.74 -12.41 9.67
N TRP A 389 -8.81 -13.12 9.27
CA TRP A 389 -10.10 -13.06 9.94
C TRP A 389 -10.05 -13.58 11.38
N GLU A 390 -9.37 -14.69 11.63
CA GLU A 390 -9.19 -15.21 12.99
C GLU A 390 -8.44 -14.19 13.87
N GLN A 391 -7.39 -13.57 13.35
CA GLN A 391 -6.67 -12.50 14.05
C GLN A 391 -7.58 -11.31 14.36
N TRP A 392 -8.46 -10.92 13.43
CA TRP A 392 -9.46 -9.88 13.67
C TRP A 392 -10.41 -10.25 14.81
N VAL A 393 -10.97 -11.46 14.80
CA VAL A 393 -11.89 -11.93 15.85
C VAL A 393 -11.19 -11.97 17.22
N VAL A 394 -9.95 -12.48 17.27
CA VAL A 394 -9.10 -12.52 18.47
C VAL A 394 -8.79 -11.12 19.01
N SER A 395 -8.75 -10.11 18.13
CA SER A 395 -8.50 -8.72 18.56
C SER A 395 -9.64 -8.12 19.38
N GLU A 396 -10.85 -8.67 19.29
CA GLU A 396 -12.05 -8.22 20.02
C GLU A 396 -12.38 -6.73 19.78
N LYS A 397 -12.12 -6.23 18.56
CA LYS A 397 -12.31 -4.81 18.18
C LYS A 397 -13.56 -4.49 17.37
N ALA A 398 -14.38 -5.49 17.03
CA ALA A 398 -15.64 -5.23 16.34
C ALA A 398 -16.58 -4.39 17.23
N VAL A 399 -17.40 -3.55 16.63
CA VAL A 399 -18.36 -2.68 17.34
C VAL A 399 -19.79 -3.20 17.20
N LEU A 400 -20.79 -2.56 17.80
CA LEU A 400 -22.18 -3.00 17.64
C LEU A 400 -22.80 -2.45 16.35
N VAL A 401 -23.54 -3.30 15.65
CA VAL A 401 -24.44 -2.86 14.57
C VAL A 401 -25.48 -1.88 15.14
N PRO A 402 -25.77 -0.75 14.48
CA PRO A 402 -26.67 0.27 15.03
C PRO A 402 -28.07 -0.27 15.34
N GLY A 403 -28.56 -0.04 16.56
CA GLY A 403 -29.89 -0.44 17.04
C GLY A 403 -29.97 -1.82 17.72
N VAL A 404 -28.94 -2.67 17.58
CA VAL A 404 -29.00 -4.05 18.08
C VAL A 404 -29.10 -4.13 19.60
N LYS A 405 -28.42 -3.24 20.33
CA LYS A 405 -28.41 -3.27 21.79
C LYS A 405 -29.81 -3.07 22.36
N GLN A 406 -30.53 -2.05 21.88
CA GLN A 406 -31.89 -1.76 22.35
C GLN A 406 -32.84 -2.93 22.07
N PHE A 407 -32.68 -3.58 20.90
CA PHE A 407 -33.46 -4.76 20.56
C PHE A 407 -33.16 -5.95 21.49
N ILE A 408 -31.88 -6.25 21.73
CA ILE A 408 -31.48 -7.32 22.67
C ILE A 408 -32.03 -7.05 24.07
N ASP A 409 -31.87 -5.83 24.58
CA ASP A 409 -32.41 -5.44 25.89
C ASP A 409 -33.94 -5.66 25.94
N ALA A 410 -34.66 -5.33 24.87
CA ALA A 410 -36.10 -5.56 24.77
C ALA A 410 -36.47 -7.06 24.78
N VAL A 411 -35.72 -7.91 24.07
CA VAL A 411 -35.90 -9.37 24.07
C VAL A 411 -35.75 -9.92 25.48
N LEU A 412 -34.66 -9.60 26.15
CA LEU A 412 -34.35 -10.11 27.48
C LEU A 412 -35.32 -9.58 28.55
N SER A 413 -35.75 -8.31 28.45
CA SER A 413 -36.73 -7.72 29.38
C SER A 413 -38.11 -8.40 29.32
N LYS A 414 -38.46 -9.01 28.19
CA LYS A 414 -39.69 -9.80 28.00
C LYS A 414 -39.53 -11.27 28.39
N GLY A 415 -38.39 -11.65 28.98
CA GLY A 415 -38.09 -13.03 29.37
C GLY A 415 -37.63 -13.93 28.22
N GLY A 416 -37.39 -13.35 27.04
CA GLY A 416 -36.86 -14.06 25.89
C GLY A 416 -35.39 -14.42 26.06
N LYS A 417 -34.93 -15.33 25.21
CA LYS A 417 -33.54 -15.78 25.14
C LYS A 417 -32.92 -15.41 23.79
N LEU A 418 -31.59 -15.44 23.72
CA LEU A 418 -30.82 -15.24 22.49
C LEU A 418 -30.21 -16.56 22.03
N GLY A 419 -30.35 -16.86 20.73
CA GLY A 419 -29.59 -17.91 20.05
C GLY A 419 -28.66 -17.27 19.04
N LEU A 420 -27.38 -17.12 19.38
CA LEU A 420 -26.39 -16.50 18.49
C LEU A 420 -25.74 -17.59 17.63
N VAL A 421 -26.15 -17.68 16.37
CA VAL A 421 -25.73 -18.74 15.42
C VAL A 421 -24.84 -18.13 14.34
N THR A 422 -23.53 -18.33 14.44
CA THR A 422 -22.52 -17.61 13.64
C THR A 422 -21.57 -18.55 12.89
N ASN A 423 -21.12 -18.14 11.71
CA ASN A 423 -20.12 -18.89 10.94
C ASN A 423 -18.66 -18.64 11.35
N ARG A 424 -18.42 -17.85 12.41
CA ARG A 424 -17.15 -17.90 13.16
C ARG A 424 -16.88 -19.32 13.63
N GLY A 425 -15.62 -19.75 13.57
CA GLY A 425 -15.22 -21.07 14.07
C GLY A 425 -15.47 -21.20 15.57
N ARG A 426 -15.97 -22.35 16.01
CA ARG A 426 -16.27 -22.64 17.43
C ARG A 426 -15.10 -22.35 18.38
N HIS A 427 -13.86 -22.52 17.94
CA HIS A 427 -12.66 -22.21 18.74
C HIS A 427 -12.53 -20.71 19.09
N LEU A 428 -13.23 -19.83 18.37
CA LEU A 428 -13.24 -18.39 18.58
C LEU A 428 -14.39 -17.91 19.49
N ASP A 429 -15.29 -18.80 19.93
CA ASP A 429 -16.48 -18.42 20.71
C ASP A 429 -16.12 -17.59 21.96
N LYS A 430 -14.96 -17.87 22.59
CA LYS A 430 -14.48 -17.11 23.75
C LYS A 430 -14.24 -15.63 23.43
N HIS A 431 -13.71 -15.32 22.25
CA HIS A 431 -13.40 -13.96 21.82
C HIS A 431 -14.66 -13.22 21.40
N THR A 432 -15.57 -13.90 20.68
CA THR A 432 -16.90 -13.35 20.36
C THR A 432 -17.68 -13.01 21.64
N TRP A 433 -17.70 -13.93 22.62
CA TRP A 433 -18.36 -13.70 23.90
C TRP A 433 -17.73 -12.57 24.71
N ALA A 434 -16.40 -12.46 24.72
CA ALA A 434 -15.69 -11.38 25.38
C ALA A 434 -16.02 -10.02 24.75
N ASN A 435 -16.00 -9.93 23.42
CA ASN A 435 -16.33 -8.71 22.69
C ASN A 435 -17.78 -8.25 22.97
N LEU A 436 -18.76 -9.16 22.90
CA LEU A 436 -20.16 -8.84 23.22
C LEU A 436 -20.33 -8.26 24.64
N LYS A 437 -19.65 -8.85 25.63
CA LYS A 437 -19.66 -8.31 27.01
C LYS A 437 -18.98 -6.95 27.11
N ALA A 438 -17.85 -6.75 26.43
CA ALA A 438 -17.12 -5.49 26.43
C ALA A 438 -17.97 -4.34 25.84
N LEU A 439 -18.82 -4.65 24.87
CA LEU A 439 -19.78 -3.73 24.26
C LEU A 439 -21.08 -3.54 25.07
N GLY A 440 -21.17 -4.17 26.26
CA GLY A 440 -22.30 -4.00 27.17
C GLY A 440 -23.55 -4.78 26.78
N ILE A 441 -23.44 -5.81 25.93
CA ILE A 441 -24.54 -6.76 25.71
C ILE A 441 -24.62 -7.69 26.94
N PRO A 442 -25.78 -7.78 27.63
CA PRO A 442 -25.91 -8.53 28.88
C PRO A 442 -26.05 -10.05 28.64
N VAL A 443 -25.08 -10.65 27.94
CA VAL A 443 -25.04 -12.10 27.69
C VAL A 443 -24.70 -12.88 28.97
N SER A 444 -25.44 -13.97 29.21
CA SER A 444 -25.20 -14.96 30.26
C SER A 444 -25.52 -16.36 29.75
N THR A 445 -24.96 -17.39 30.37
CA THR A 445 -25.22 -18.80 30.00
C THR A 445 -26.68 -19.20 30.21
N GLU A 446 -27.43 -18.44 31.01
CA GLU A 446 -28.86 -18.66 31.23
C GLU A 446 -29.74 -17.98 30.18
N ASN A 447 -29.25 -16.90 29.56
CA ASN A 447 -30.05 -16.09 28.64
C ASN A 447 -29.62 -16.20 27.17
N THR A 448 -28.42 -16.71 26.90
CA THR A 448 -27.80 -16.72 25.58
C THR A 448 -27.15 -18.08 25.29
N CYS A 449 -27.46 -18.64 24.13
CA CYS A 449 -26.74 -19.76 23.55
C CYS A 449 -25.91 -19.28 22.36
N LEU A 450 -24.58 -19.22 22.50
CA LEU A 450 -23.65 -18.91 21.39
C LEU A 450 -23.15 -20.20 20.74
N LEU A 451 -23.29 -20.30 19.42
CA LEU A 451 -22.97 -21.47 18.60
C LEU A 451 -22.13 -21.09 17.37
N GLY A 452 -20.80 -21.10 17.53
CA GLY A 452 -19.87 -21.08 16.42
C GLY A 452 -19.88 -22.37 15.58
N ARG A 453 -19.51 -22.24 14.32
CA ARG A 453 -19.52 -23.29 13.30
C ARG A 453 -18.50 -24.40 13.59
N VAL A 454 -18.88 -25.62 13.23
CA VAL A 454 -18.06 -26.82 13.19
C VAL A 454 -18.25 -27.61 11.90
N ASP A 455 -17.41 -28.61 11.67
CA ASP A 455 -17.47 -29.44 10.47
C ASP A 455 -18.78 -30.24 10.38
N GLU A 456 -19.37 -30.61 11.51
CA GLU A 456 -20.67 -31.31 11.54
C GLU A 456 -21.81 -30.48 10.95
N ASP A 457 -21.72 -29.14 11.00
CA ASP A 457 -22.74 -28.27 10.43
C ASP A 457 -22.83 -28.41 8.91
N LYS A 458 -21.68 -28.62 8.25
CA LYS A 458 -21.63 -28.84 6.80
C LYS A 458 -22.00 -30.26 6.42
N SER A 459 -21.55 -31.25 7.19
CA SER A 459 -21.81 -32.67 6.88
C SER A 459 -23.25 -33.09 7.17
N ALA A 460 -23.98 -32.34 7.99
CA ALA A 460 -25.39 -32.58 8.29
C ALA A 460 -26.37 -32.10 7.20
N ILE A 461 -25.92 -31.33 6.20
CA ILE A 461 -26.80 -30.83 5.13
C ILE A 461 -27.34 -32.02 4.33
N ASP A 462 -28.66 -32.20 4.38
CA ASP A 462 -29.39 -33.31 3.77
C ASP A 462 -30.32 -32.86 2.62
N GLY A 463 -30.43 -31.55 2.40
CA GLY A 463 -31.31 -30.93 1.39
C GLY A 463 -32.79 -30.96 1.75
N ALA A 464 -33.16 -31.53 2.89
CA ALA A 464 -34.53 -31.69 3.36
C ALA A 464 -34.76 -30.92 4.67
N SER A 465 -34.21 -31.43 5.77
CA SER A 465 -34.38 -30.87 7.12
C SER A 465 -33.28 -29.86 7.48
N ILE A 466 -32.07 -30.09 6.98
CA ILE A 466 -30.91 -29.21 7.11
C ILE A 466 -30.54 -28.76 5.71
N LYS A 467 -30.87 -27.52 5.36
CA LYS A 467 -30.64 -26.98 4.01
C LYS A 467 -29.39 -26.12 3.94
N ASN A 468 -29.13 -25.31 4.98
CA ASN A 468 -27.92 -24.49 5.08
C ASN A 468 -27.08 -24.81 6.31
N ASP A 469 -25.87 -24.27 6.36
CA ASP A 469 -24.87 -24.57 7.40
C ASP A 469 -25.25 -24.08 8.81
N LYS A 470 -26.36 -23.34 8.96
CA LYS A 470 -26.88 -22.89 10.27
C LYS A 470 -28.09 -23.69 10.76
N ASP A 471 -28.75 -24.46 9.89
CA ASP A 471 -30.00 -25.15 10.24
C ASP A 471 -29.81 -26.19 11.35
N LEU A 472 -28.68 -26.91 11.37
CA LEU A 472 -28.40 -27.89 12.44
C LEU A 472 -28.40 -27.21 13.81
N ARG A 473 -27.76 -26.05 13.92
CA ARG A 473 -27.67 -25.29 15.18
C ARG A 473 -29.03 -24.72 15.60
N ARG A 474 -29.84 -24.25 14.65
CA ARG A 474 -31.24 -23.83 14.93
C ARG A 474 -32.09 -25.00 15.44
N GLN A 475 -31.94 -26.17 14.81
CA GLN A 475 -32.63 -27.39 15.22
C GLN A 475 -32.21 -27.82 16.64
N GLN A 476 -30.92 -27.76 16.96
CA GLN A 476 -30.40 -28.08 18.30
C GLN A 476 -30.96 -27.14 19.38
N ILE A 477 -31.10 -25.83 19.09
CA ILE A 477 -31.78 -24.88 19.99
C ILE A 477 -33.24 -25.28 20.19
N SER A 478 -33.93 -25.62 19.11
CA SER A 478 -35.35 -25.99 19.11
C SER A 478 -35.63 -27.33 19.79
N ASN A 479 -34.61 -28.18 19.91
CA ASN A 479 -34.70 -29.47 20.59
C ASN A 479 -34.15 -29.44 22.03
N GLY A 480 -33.51 -28.34 22.44
CA GLY A 480 -32.84 -28.25 23.75
C GLY A 480 -31.59 -29.12 23.84
N THR A 481 -30.92 -29.37 22.71
CA THR A 481 -29.70 -30.20 22.62
C THR A 481 -28.47 -29.38 22.22
N ALA A 482 -28.61 -28.05 22.13
CA ALA A 482 -27.53 -27.14 21.73
C ALA A 482 -26.34 -27.19 22.69
N SER A 483 -25.14 -27.36 22.13
CA SER A 483 -23.88 -27.27 22.87
C SER A 483 -23.44 -25.81 22.95
N CYS A 484 -24.06 -25.05 23.84
CA CYS A 484 -23.85 -23.62 24.00
C CYS A 484 -22.48 -23.30 24.64
N PHE A 485 -21.87 -22.19 24.24
CA PHE A 485 -20.64 -21.71 24.86
C PHE A 485 -20.80 -21.41 26.36
N HIS A 486 -19.84 -21.85 27.17
CA HIS A 486 -19.73 -21.50 28.59
C HIS A 486 -18.36 -20.86 28.86
N PRO A 487 -18.29 -19.63 29.40
CA PRO A 487 -17.03 -18.89 29.52
C PRO A 487 -15.97 -19.59 30.40
N THR A 488 -16.41 -20.39 31.39
CA THR A 488 -15.50 -21.14 32.27
C THR A 488 -15.46 -22.65 32.04
N LYS A 489 -16.49 -23.26 31.44
CA LYS A 489 -16.60 -24.72 31.24
C LYS A 489 -16.38 -25.14 29.78
N GLY A 490 -16.17 -24.18 28.88
CA GLY A 490 -16.12 -24.39 27.43
C GLY A 490 -17.50 -24.58 26.82
N ARG A 491 -18.23 -25.62 27.23
CA ARG A 491 -19.56 -25.98 26.68
C ARG A 491 -20.55 -26.46 27.75
N HIS A 492 -21.84 -26.32 27.47
CA HIS A 492 -22.93 -26.91 28.26
C HIS A 492 -24.15 -27.19 27.36
N THR A 493 -25.04 -28.07 27.82
CA THR A 493 -26.33 -28.40 27.15
C THR A 493 -27.53 -28.04 28.01
N ASP A 494 -27.33 -27.21 29.05
CA ASP A 494 -28.36 -26.82 30.01
C ASP A 494 -29.34 -25.78 29.45
N PHE A 495 -29.17 -25.35 28.19
CA PHE A 495 -30.06 -24.41 27.53
C PHE A 495 -31.33 -25.15 27.09
N PRO A 496 -32.49 -24.88 27.74
CA PRO A 496 -33.67 -25.71 27.54
C PRO A 496 -34.23 -25.52 26.13
N LYS A 497 -35.06 -26.46 25.70
CA LYS A 497 -35.84 -26.37 24.46
C LYS A 497 -36.48 -25.00 24.33
N GLN A 498 -36.23 -24.33 23.20
CA GLN A 498 -36.80 -23.02 22.89
C GLN A 498 -37.71 -23.08 21.66
N SER A 499 -38.73 -22.25 21.63
CA SER A 499 -39.46 -21.93 20.40
C SER A 499 -38.82 -20.71 19.73
N ILE A 500 -38.32 -20.87 18.49
CA ILE A 500 -37.79 -19.75 17.70
C ILE A 500 -38.96 -18.89 17.24
N VAL A 501 -39.03 -17.65 17.73
CA VAL A 501 -40.11 -16.71 17.38
C VAL A 501 -39.68 -15.64 16.39
N MET A 502 -38.36 -15.45 16.22
CA MET A 502 -37.79 -14.46 15.33
C MET A 502 -36.37 -14.87 14.90
N GLN A 503 -36.00 -14.53 13.66
CA GLN A 503 -34.68 -14.71 13.08
C GLN A 503 -34.19 -13.37 12.51
N VAL A 504 -32.98 -12.98 12.88
CA VAL A 504 -32.34 -11.73 12.44
C VAL A 504 -30.99 -12.05 11.82
N GLY A 505 -30.71 -11.48 10.66
CA GLY A 505 -29.45 -11.72 9.95
C GLY A 505 -29.19 -10.65 8.90
N ASP A 506 -28.00 -10.65 8.32
CA ASP A 506 -27.62 -9.85 7.16
C ASP A 506 -27.62 -10.67 5.86
N ASN A 507 -27.70 -12.01 5.99
CA ASN A 507 -27.75 -12.96 4.89
C ASN A 507 -29.09 -13.69 4.86
N ILE A 508 -29.61 -14.03 3.67
CA ILE A 508 -30.86 -14.80 3.56
C ILE A 508 -30.75 -16.20 4.17
N GLU A 509 -29.55 -16.78 4.20
CA GLU A 509 -29.25 -18.08 4.82
C GLU A 509 -29.27 -18.02 6.36
N ASP A 510 -29.40 -16.83 6.94
CA ASP A 510 -29.70 -16.65 8.36
C ASP A 510 -31.14 -17.02 8.72
N PHE A 511 -32.00 -17.20 7.72
CA PHE A 511 -33.35 -17.71 7.88
C PHE A 511 -33.39 -19.23 7.68
N SER A 512 -34.11 -19.91 8.58
CA SER A 512 -34.21 -21.37 8.58
C SER A 512 -34.69 -21.92 7.25
N GLY A 513 -33.95 -22.89 6.71
CA GLY A 513 -34.32 -23.60 5.49
C GLY A 513 -34.24 -22.77 4.20
N VAL A 514 -33.58 -21.61 4.23
CA VAL A 514 -33.42 -20.75 3.05
C VAL A 514 -32.00 -20.87 2.49
N LEU A 515 -31.91 -20.90 1.16
CA LEU A 515 -30.67 -20.88 0.39
C LEU A 515 -30.69 -19.69 -0.55
N GLN A 516 -29.54 -19.06 -0.79
CA GLN A 516 -29.46 -17.89 -1.67
C GLN A 516 -30.03 -18.17 -3.08
N GLU A 517 -29.64 -19.28 -3.69
CA GLU A 517 -30.06 -19.73 -5.02
C GLU A 517 -31.56 -20.02 -5.17
N HIS A 518 -32.26 -20.30 -4.06
CA HIS A 518 -33.65 -20.77 -4.06
C HIS A 518 -34.58 -19.91 -3.19
N ALA A 519 -34.14 -18.71 -2.79
CA ALA A 519 -34.91 -17.85 -1.90
C ALA A 519 -36.20 -17.31 -2.58
N ASP A 520 -37.35 -17.65 -2.02
CA ASP A 520 -38.63 -17.05 -2.40
C ASP A 520 -38.85 -15.76 -1.59
N VAL A 521 -38.37 -14.64 -2.15
CA VAL A 521 -38.45 -13.32 -1.50
C VAL A 521 -39.90 -12.92 -1.17
N ASN A 522 -40.88 -13.27 -2.02
CA ASN A 522 -42.27 -12.92 -1.76
C ASN A 522 -42.78 -13.62 -0.50
N ASN A 523 -42.49 -14.92 -0.35
CA ASN A 523 -42.83 -15.68 0.84
C ASN A 523 -42.12 -15.14 2.11
N LEU A 524 -40.83 -14.80 2.00
CA LEU A 524 -40.06 -14.28 3.14
C LEU A 524 -40.61 -12.93 3.64
N VAL A 525 -41.06 -12.06 2.72
CA VAL A 525 -41.69 -10.78 3.07
C VAL A 525 -43.04 -10.95 3.76
N GLU A 526 -43.79 -12.02 3.48
CA GLU A 526 -45.04 -12.32 4.22
C GLU A 526 -44.76 -12.62 5.71
N GLN A 527 -43.57 -13.14 6.02
CA GLN A 527 -43.09 -13.41 7.38
C GLN A 527 -42.41 -12.20 8.04
N LYS A 528 -42.79 -10.97 7.65
CA LYS A 528 -42.22 -9.68 8.14
C LYS A 528 -42.26 -9.43 9.64
N TYR A 529 -42.93 -10.29 10.42
CA TYR A 529 -42.93 -10.21 11.88
C TYR A 529 -41.98 -11.22 12.54
N GLN A 530 -41.48 -12.21 11.79
CA GLN A 530 -40.55 -13.23 12.25
C GLN A 530 -39.16 -13.08 11.63
N LEU A 531 -39.04 -12.54 10.40
CA LEU A 531 -37.77 -12.45 9.68
C LEU A 531 -37.33 -11.00 9.50
N PHE A 532 -36.11 -10.69 9.89
CA PHE A 532 -35.53 -9.35 9.80
C PHE A 532 -34.16 -9.41 9.14
N LEU A 533 -34.04 -8.82 7.95
CA LEU A 533 -32.81 -8.76 7.16
C LEU A 533 -32.15 -7.39 7.30
N LEU A 534 -30.85 -7.37 7.60
CA LEU A 534 -29.99 -6.19 7.66
C LEU A 534 -29.22 -6.05 6.35
N PRO A 535 -28.85 -4.82 5.95
CA PRO A 535 -28.04 -4.62 4.75
C PRO A 535 -26.57 -4.91 5.03
N ASN A 536 -25.96 -5.80 4.23
CA ASN A 536 -24.51 -5.99 4.15
C ASN A 536 -24.07 -6.00 2.68
N PRO A 537 -23.58 -4.86 2.14
CA PRO A 537 -23.06 -4.81 0.78
C PRO A 537 -21.59 -5.18 0.68
N MET A 538 -20.89 -5.45 1.79
CA MET A 538 -19.45 -5.71 1.78
C MET A 538 -19.15 -7.15 1.37
N TYR A 539 -19.98 -8.11 1.80
CA TYR A 539 -19.83 -9.53 1.49
C TYR A 539 -21.12 -10.30 1.80
N GLY A 540 -21.21 -11.56 1.36
CA GLY A 540 -22.35 -12.44 1.62
C GLY A 540 -22.33 -13.64 0.68
N SER A 541 -23.44 -14.39 0.65
CA SER A 541 -23.65 -15.46 -0.33
C SER A 541 -24.17 -14.95 -1.68
N TRP A 542 -24.51 -13.65 -1.77
CA TRP A 542 -25.11 -12.98 -2.91
C TRP A 542 -24.15 -12.64 -4.05
#